data_AF-A0A0N5D1D8-F1
#
_entry.id   AF-A0A0N5D1D8-F1
#
_cell.length_a   1.000
_cell.length_b   1.000
_cell.length_c   1.000
_cell.angle_alpha   90.00
_cell.angle_beta   90.00
_cell.angle_gamma   90.00
#
_symmetry.space_group_name_H-M   'P 1'
#
loop_
_entity.id
_entity.type
_entity.pdbx_description
1 polymer ?
#
loop_
_entity_poly.entity_id
_entity_poly.type
_entity_poly.pdbx_seq_one_letter_code
_entity_poly.pdbx_strand_id
1 'polypeptide(L)'
;MEHWDDLSLFGFLVYIELAEPSSSSEEEDGQPPSLSSFGYHFDADGVMRDEGGETFKFIDQKSYEEIGHAVSEEIYRIMEKSPYNMNRQYLNCKDKKRSAFIFVSSNWNKKKYLVVLIHGSGAVRAGQWSRRLIMNENLNVGSQLPYLVMCNNRDWGVVVLNTNMNHYKATDGSLLPLPESATAIEHGMTVWRTYIAKAEAISIAVIAHSAGGTVIAGIMENYWKMAWMKKLKCICLTDALFTLPSVAEMDWVPIIQDWRASSETVRLMLQIILELSVESASFGLHLHVLDTENMMRPGELVSNWMHAEEIRCYVEIGDLVEFQRVIGHAKRRIYTHWGVFIGFQDREAYIAHTGTDFGDFGNRFGDESAESLIDIKTKVSRSNLIQVRREELSSVARGDKCRINNSLDKEKCPFPPAVVVDRAILMLGNTNYNLLLNNCEHFAKYCRYGLRESDQAALVSTIIIASATFCITGSLTVAAVVGTLSYTFNHFRREIRLPASFDK
;
A
#
# COMPACT_ATOMS: atom_id res chain seq x y z
N MET A 1 31.51 -7.91 19.45
CA MET A 1 31.03 -8.03 18.06
C MET A 1 29.65 -8.63 18.18
N GLU A 2 28.67 -7.80 18.55
CA GLU A 2 27.29 -8.25 18.76
C GLU A 2 26.60 -8.33 17.38
N HIS A 3 25.98 -9.47 17.13
CA HIS A 3 25.25 -9.79 15.90
C HIS A 3 24.11 -8.78 15.68
N TRP A 4 24.07 -8.23 14.48
CA TRP A 4 22.87 -7.59 13.93
C TRP A 4 21.98 -8.72 13.42
N ASP A 5 21.18 -9.30 14.32
CA ASP A 5 20.17 -10.29 13.93
C ASP A 5 18.93 -9.58 13.35
N ASP A 6 18.54 -10.06 12.17
CA ASP A 6 17.49 -9.65 11.23
C ASP A 6 16.03 -9.66 11.75
N LEU A 7 15.75 -9.10 12.93
CA LEU A 7 14.39 -9.10 13.49
C LEU A 7 14.11 -7.84 14.33
N SER A 8 13.63 -6.73 13.73
CA SER A 8 12.80 -5.74 14.48
C SER A 8 12.10 -4.63 13.67
N LEU A 9 12.00 -4.70 12.34
CA LEU A 9 11.33 -3.65 11.53
C LEU A 9 9.93 -4.00 10.99
N PHE A 10 9.38 -5.17 11.36
CA PHE A 10 8.09 -5.65 10.82
C PHE A 10 7.00 -5.95 11.87
N GLY A 11 7.12 -5.40 13.09
CA GLY A 11 6.21 -5.72 14.18
C GLY A 11 5.47 -4.52 14.79
N PHE A 12 4.15 -4.54 14.59
CA PHE A 12 3.09 -4.14 15.53
C PHE A 12 2.47 -2.73 15.47
N LEU A 13 1.16 -2.78 15.18
CA LEU A 13 0.11 -1.81 15.51
C LEU A 13 0.22 -1.36 16.97
N VAL A 14 0.25 -0.05 17.16
CA VAL A 14 -0.12 0.59 18.43
C VAL A 14 -1.20 1.60 18.10
N TYR A 15 -2.40 1.38 18.66
CA TYR A 15 -3.48 2.35 18.72
C TYR A 15 -2.92 3.65 19.34
N ILE A 16 -2.99 4.75 18.61
CA ILE A 16 -2.80 6.08 19.17
C ILE A 16 -4.22 6.64 19.38
N GLU A 17 -4.65 6.74 20.63
CA GLU A 17 -5.74 7.67 20.99
C GLU A 17 -5.25 9.07 20.63
N LEU A 18 -5.74 9.60 19.49
CA LEU A 18 -5.53 11.00 19.15
C LEU A 18 -6.33 11.84 20.13
N ALA A 19 -5.63 12.68 20.89
CA ALA A 19 -6.22 13.61 21.84
C ALA A 19 -7.24 14.51 21.12
N GLU A 20 -8.41 14.69 21.75
CA GLU A 20 -9.48 15.54 21.25
C GLU A 20 -8.98 16.96 20.94
N PRO A 21 -9.44 17.59 19.84
CA PRO A 21 -9.07 18.96 19.52
C PRO A 21 -9.68 19.91 20.56
N SER A 22 -8.84 20.42 21.45
CA SER A 22 -9.20 21.56 22.29
C SER A 22 -9.36 22.79 21.40
N SER A 23 -10.59 23.32 21.32
CA SER A 23 -10.89 24.60 20.70
C SER A 23 -10.19 25.73 21.43
N SER A 24 -9.12 26.27 20.87
CA SER A 24 -8.56 27.57 21.27
C SER A 24 -8.48 28.46 20.04
N SER A 25 -9.44 29.36 19.95
CA SER A 25 -9.57 30.40 18.93
C SER A 25 -8.59 31.54 19.20
N GLU A 26 -7.48 31.58 18.48
CA GLU A 26 -6.72 32.80 18.23
C GLU A 26 -6.30 32.80 16.75
N GLU A 27 -7.07 33.49 15.91
CA GLU A 27 -6.74 33.73 14.51
C GLU A 27 -5.65 34.81 14.44
N GLU A 28 -4.39 34.41 14.23
CA GLU A 28 -3.31 35.32 13.84
C GLU A 28 -3.34 35.56 12.32
N ASP A 29 -3.43 36.82 11.94
CA ASP A 29 -3.45 37.32 10.56
C ASP A 29 -2.25 36.81 9.73
N GLY A 30 -2.52 36.08 8.65
CA GLY A 30 -1.53 35.56 7.70
C GLY A 30 -1.12 34.09 7.89
N GLN A 31 -1.75 33.33 8.79
CA GLN A 31 -1.55 31.88 8.86
C GLN A 31 -2.21 31.17 7.67
N PRO A 32 -1.54 30.20 7.00
CA PRO A 32 -2.17 29.39 5.98
C PRO A 32 -3.44 28.70 6.53
N PRO A 33 -4.49 28.57 5.71
CA PRO A 33 -5.78 28.02 6.15
C PRO A 33 -5.60 26.64 6.79
N SER A 34 -6.23 26.44 7.96
CA SER A 34 -6.17 25.17 8.68
C SER A 34 -6.93 24.08 7.92
N LEU A 35 -6.63 22.81 8.19
CA LEU A 35 -7.39 21.70 7.60
C LEU A 35 -8.89 21.81 7.94
N SER A 36 -9.20 22.26 9.16
CA SER A 36 -10.55 22.51 9.64
C SER A 36 -11.27 23.62 8.85
N SER A 37 -10.56 24.63 8.33
CA SER A 37 -11.16 25.67 7.49
C SER A 37 -11.66 25.15 6.14
N PHE A 38 -11.17 23.99 5.70
CA PHE A 38 -11.68 23.24 4.55
C PHE A 38 -12.75 22.20 4.92
N GLY A 39 -13.21 22.19 6.19
CA GLY A 39 -14.21 21.23 6.68
C GLY A 39 -13.66 19.83 6.93
N TYR A 40 -12.34 19.66 7.03
CA TYR A 40 -11.72 18.36 7.25
C TYR A 40 -10.92 18.29 8.56
N HIS A 41 -10.82 17.08 9.11
CA HIS A 41 -9.99 16.74 10.26
C HIS A 41 -9.44 15.32 10.12
N PHE A 42 -8.48 14.94 10.95
CA PHE A 42 -8.09 13.54 11.10
C PHE A 42 -8.84 12.94 12.31
N ASP A 43 -9.50 11.80 12.10
CA ASP A 43 -10.12 11.04 13.18
C ASP A 43 -9.07 10.28 14.02
N ALA A 44 -9.52 9.52 15.03
CA ALA A 44 -8.64 8.79 15.94
C ALA A 44 -7.75 7.73 15.25
N ASP A 45 -8.17 7.20 14.10
CA ASP A 45 -7.39 6.25 13.31
C ASP A 45 -6.44 6.96 12.32
N GLY A 46 -6.45 8.30 12.34
CA GLY A 46 -5.66 9.15 11.45
C GLY A 46 -6.21 9.21 10.03
N VAL A 47 -7.47 8.83 9.81
CA VAL A 47 -8.16 8.94 8.51
C VAL A 47 -8.72 10.35 8.37
N MET A 48 -8.57 10.94 7.18
CA MET A 48 -9.10 12.28 6.90
C MET A 48 -10.62 12.22 6.68
N ARG A 49 -11.37 12.91 7.54
CA ARG A 49 -12.84 12.95 7.56
C ARG A 49 -13.37 14.37 7.41
N ASP A 50 -14.49 14.52 6.73
CA ASP A 50 -15.28 15.76 6.79
C ASP A 50 -16.12 15.82 8.08
N GLU A 51 -16.86 16.91 8.27
CA GLU A 51 -17.77 17.08 9.43
C GLU A 51 -18.87 16.01 9.50
N GLY A 52 -19.21 15.37 8.38
CA GLY A 52 -20.19 14.28 8.30
C GLY A 52 -19.59 12.89 8.55
N GLY A 53 -18.28 12.77 8.73
CA GLY A 53 -17.57 11.49 8.89
C GLY A 53 -17.24 10.79 7.57
N GLU A 54 -17.43 11.45 6.43
CA GLU A 54 -17.11 10.90 5.12
C GLU A 54 -15.63 11.08 4.78
N THR A 55 -15.08 10.18 3.98
CA THR A 55 -13.67 10.27 3.54
C THR A 55 -13.49 11.38 2.51
N PHE A 56 -12.25 11.86 2.38
CA PHE A 56 -11.86 12.83 1.36
C PHE A 56 -12.40 12.47 -0.05
N LYS A 57 -13.03 13.43 -0.71
CA LYS A 57 -13.54 13.30 -2.07
C LYS A 57 -12.81 14.31 -2.96
N PHE A 58 -12.14 13.79 -3.99
CA PHE A 58 -11.52 14.65 -4.99
C PHE A 58 -12.60 15.41 -5.79
N ILE A 59 -12.51 16.74 -5.80
CA ILE A 59 -13.40 17.60 -6.58
C ILE A 59 -12.66 18.10 -7.82
N ASP A 60 -11.57 18.83 -7.60
CA ASP A 60 -10.73 19.39 -8.66
C ASP A 60 -9.28 19.60 -8.18
N GLN A 61 -8.39 19.86 -9.14
CA GLN A 61 -6.95 19.96 -8.89
C GLN A 61 -6.57 21.18 -8.03
N LYS A 62 -7.24 22.31 -8.20
CA LYS A 62 -6.93 23.54 -7.45
C LYS A 62 -7.30 23.35 -5.97
N SER A 63 -8.50 22.85 -5.72
CA SER A 63 -8.96 22.51 -4.36
C SER A 63 -8.06 21.45 -3.71
N TYR A 64 -7.63 20.43 -4.48
CA TYR A 64 -6.69 19.42 -3.99
C TYR A 64 -5.34 20.02 -3.55
N GLU A 65 -4.82 21.01 -4.28
CA GLU A 65 -3.57 21.69 -3.91
C GLU A 65 -3.72 22.53 -2.66
N GLU A 66 -4.79 23.32 -2.54
CA GLU A 66 -5.09 24.15 -1.37
C GLU A 66 -5.27 23.29 -0.11
N ILE A 67 -6.05 22.22 -0.19
CA ILE A 67 -6.21 21.24 0.89
C ILE A 67 -4.87 20.56 1.21
N GLY A 68 -4.08 20.19 0.20
CA GLY A 68 -2.75 19.61 0.38
C GLY A 68 -1.76 20.53 1.12
N HIS A 69 -1.90 21.85 0.97
CA HIS A 69 -1.15 22.83 1.76
C HIS A 69 -1.62 22.83 3.23
N ALA A 70 -2.94 22.83 3.47
CA ALA A 70 -3.50 22.75 4.81
C ALA A 70 -3.11 21.46 5.54
N VAL A 71 -3.10 20.32 4.83
CA VAL A 71 -2.62 19.02 5.34
C VAL A 71 -1.15 19.09 5.75
N SER A 72 -0.30 19.79 4.99
CA SER A 72 1.12 19.93 5.32
C SER A 72 1.33 20.69 6.63
N GLU A 73 0.57 21.77 6.84
CA GLU A 73 0.62 22.55 8.08
C GLU A 73 0.03 21.77 9.25
N GLU A 74 -1.03 20.99 9.03
CA GLU A 74 -1.59 20.12 10.07
C GLU A 74 -0.60 19.04 10.52
N ILE A 75 0.13 18.43 9.59
CA ILE A 75 1.19 17.46 9.92
C ILE A 75 2.32 18.11 10.73
N TYR A 76 2.67 19.36 10.45
CA TYR A 76 3.61 20.09 11.29
C TYR A 76 3.08 20.26 12.72
N ARG A 77 1.82 20.67 12.88
CA ARG A 77 1.18 20.79 14.20
C ARG A 77 1.14 19.44 14.94
N ILE A 78 0.83 18.36 14.24
CA ILE A 78 0.83 16.99 14.80
C ILE A 78 2.24 16.61 15.28
N MET A 79 3.27 16.82 14.45
CA MET A 79 4.66 16.51 14.84
C MET A 79 5.13 17.35 16.05
N GLU A 80 4.70 18.60 16.17
CA GLU A 80 5.07 19.50 17.27
C GLU A 80 4.36 19.15 18.59
N LYS A 81 3.17 18.53 18.53
CA LYS A 81 2.38 18.14 19.69
C LYS A 81 2.77 16.75 20.24
N SER A 82 2.32 16.47 21.45
CA SER A 82 2.38 15.12 22.05
C SER A 82 1.62 14.11 21.16
N PRO A 83 2.13 12.88 20.97
CA PRO A 83 3.30 12.28 21.62
C PRO A 83 4.65 12.55 20.91
N TYR A 84 4.66 13.21 19.75
CA TYR A 84 5.84 13.34 18.90
C TYR A 84 6.85 14.37 19.40
N ASN A 85 6.37 15.53 19.87
CA ASN A 85 7.17 16.59 20.51
C ASN A 85 8.43 16.99 19.70
N MET A 86 8.29 17.08 18.37
CA MET A 86 9.37 17.49 17.48
C MET A 86 9.56 19.00 17.51
N ASN A 87 10.82 19.44 17.45
CA ASN A 87 11.16 20.85 17.42
C ASN A 87 11.45 21.31 15.99
N ARG A 88 10.82 22.42 15.59
CA ARG A 88 11.11 23.09 14.32
C ARG A 88 12.41 23.90 14.44
N GLN A 89 13.43 23.49 13.69
CA GLN A 89 14.74 24.14 13.70
C GLN A 89 15.03 24.79 12.34
N TYR A 90 15.06 26.12 12.32
CA TYR A 90 15.39 26.91 11.12
C TYR A 90 16.89 26.86 10.81
N LEU A 91 17.24 26.76 9.53
CA LEU A 91 18.65 26.77 9.10
C LEU A 91 19.33 28.10 9.46
N ASN A 92 18.59 29.20 9.35
CA ASN A 92 18.97 30.54 9.77
C ASN A 92 17.95 31.08 10.79
N CYS A 93 18.30 31.04 12.06
CA CYS A 93 17.45 31.51 13.15
C CYS A 93 17.20 33.03 13.16
N LYS A 94 18.02 33.83 12.47
CA LYS A 94 17.91 35.29 12.43
C LYS A 94 16.88 35.78 11.41
N ASP A 95 16.64 35.01 10.35
CA ASP A 95 15.68 35.33 9.30
C ASP A 95 14.81 34.10 8.97
N LYS A 96 13.83 33.83 9.85
CA LYS A 96 12.90 32.70 9.68
C LYS A 96 12.06 32.81 8.41
N LYS A 97 11.82 34.01 7.88
CA LYS A 97 11.01 34.23 6.67
C LYS A 97 11.76 33.80 5.41
N ARG A 98 13.10 33.89 5.41
CA ARG A 98 13.98 33.47 4.32
C ARG A 98 14.81 32.26 4.70
N SER A 99 14.28 31.38 5.54
CA SER A 99 14.97 30.17 5.97
C SER A 99 14.09 28.95 5.84
N ALA A 100 14.65 27.89 5.25
CA ALA A 100 14.10 26.56 5.40
C ALA A 100 14.28 26.08 6.85
N PHE A 101 13.57 25.02 7.20
CA PHE A 101 13.69 24.39 8.50
C PHE A 101 13.70 22.87 8.39
N ILE A 102 14.13 22.21 9.46
CA ILE A 102 14.03 20.78 9.68
C ILE A 102 13.24 20.52 10.96
N PHE A 103 12.72 19.31 11.14
CA PHE A 103 12.23 18.86 12.45
C PHE A 103 13.24 17.97 13.11
N VAL A 104 13.42 18.16 14.41
CA VAL A 104 14.36 17.36 15.21
C VAL A 104 13.73 16.90 16.51
N SER A 105 14.03 15.67 16.93
CA SER A 105 13.56 15.16 18.23
C SER A 105 14.33 15.79 19.40
N SER A 106 13.78 15.69 20.60
CA SER A 106 14.41 16.22 21.81
C SER A 106 15.80 15.59 22.04
N ASN A 107 16.81 16.44 22.26
CA ASN A 107 18.21 16.03 22.47
C ASN A 107 18.81 15.16 21.36
N TRP A 108 18.28 15.22 20.13
CA TRP A 108 18.70 14.39 18.99
C TRP A 108 20.23 14.36 18.79
N ASN A 109 20.91 15.49 19.01
CA ASN A 109 22.34 15.65 18.78
C ASN A 109 23.23 14.96 19.83
N LYS A 110 22.65 14.57 20.97
CA LYS A 110 23.32 13.82 22.05
C LYS A 110 22.98 12.33 22.03
N LYS A 111 22.10 11.88 21.14
CA LYS A 111 21.71 10.47 21.04
C LYS A 111 22.82 9.64 20.39
N LYS A 112 23.01 8.42 20.89
CA LYS A 112 24.00 7.45 20.37
C LYS A 112 23.70 7.03 18.92
N TYR A 113 22.41 6.89 18.62
CA TYR A 113 21.88 6.49 17.32
C TYR A 113 21.01 7.62 16.76
N LEU A 114 21.13 7.87 15.46
CA LEU A 114 20.42 8.94 14.76
C LEU A 114 19.76 8.40 13.49
N VAL A 115 18.50 8.73 13.28
CA VAL A 115 17.76 8.43 12.05
C VAL A 115 17.47 9.73 11.30
N VAL A 116 17.73 9.72 10.00
CA VAL A 116 17.50 10.87 9.10
C VAL A 116 16.41 10.48 8.11
N LEU A 117 15.30 11.23 8.09
CA LEU A 117 14.16 10.97 7.19
C LEU A 117 14.16 11.97 6.03
N ILE A 118 14.09 11.47 4.80
CA ILE A 118 14.15 12.28 3.57
C ILE A 118 13.00 11.90 2.63
N HIS A 119 12.03 12.80 2.48
CA HIS A 119 10.87 12.57 1.62
C HIS A 119 11.21 12.70 0.11
N GLY A 120 10.28 12.29 -0.75
CA GLY A 120 10.38 12.40 -2.20
C GLY A 120 10.25 13.82 -2.74
N SER A 121 10.18 13.95 -4.07
CA SER A 121 10.03 15.24 -4.76
C SER A 121 8.57 15.72 -4.81
N GLY A 122 8.37 16.92 -5.34
CA GLY A 122 7.06 17.50 -5.55
C GLY A 122 6.56 18.28 -4.33
N ALA A 123 5.29 18.07 -3.98
CA ALA A 123 4.60 18.91 -3.02
C ALA A 123 4.48 18.29 -1.62
N VAL A 124 5.13 17.15 -1.39
CA VAL A 124 5.38 16.63 -0.02
C VAL A 124 6.42 17.50 0.69
N ARG A 125 6.33 17.56 2.02
CA ARG A 125 7.22 18.30 2.92
C ARG A 125 7.64 17.39 4.09
N ALA A 126 8.47 17.91 4.99
CA ALA A 126 8.84 17.22 6.23
C ALA A 126 7.60 16.64 6.94
N GLY A 127 7.71 15.41 7.42
CA GLY A 127 6.59 14.67 8.02
C GLY A 127 5.81 13.79 7.04
N GLN A 128 6.07 13.86 5.73
CA GLN A 128 5.22 13.23 4.70
C GLN A 128 6.01 12.29 3.79
N TRP A 129 5.41 11.13 3.47
CA TRP A 129 5.83 10.30 2.34
C TRP A 129 4.97 10.56 1.11
N SER A 130 3.64 10.69 1.29
CA SER A 130 2.70 10.91 0.20
C SER A 130 1.45 11.67 0.66
N ARG A 131 1.20 12.84 0.07
CA ARG A 131 -0.05 13.60 0.29
C ARG A 131 -1.29 12.79 -0.09
N ARG A 132 -1.21 12.02 -1.17
CA ARG A 132 -2.32 11.18 -1.64
C ARG A 132 -2.68 10.14 -0.59
N LEU A 133 -1.70 9.45 -0.03
CA LEU A 133 -1.96 8.43 1.00
C LEU A 133 -2.47 9.05 2.29
N ILE A 134 -1.92 10.21 2.70
CA ILE A 134 -2.42 10.94 3.88
C ILE A 134 -3.90 11.28 3.73
N MET A 135 -4.29 11.82 2.58
CA MET A 135 -5.66 12.31 2.35
C MET A 135 -6.67 11.19 2.09
N ASN A 136 -6.27 10.07 1.45
CA ASN A 136 -7.20 9.02 1.04
C ASN A 136 -7.17 7.77 1.91
N GLU A 137 -6.07 7.52 2.63
CA GLU A 137 -5.90 6.32 3.47
C GLU A 137 -5.85 6.75 4.94
N ASN A 138 -4.67 7.14 5.43
CA ASN A 138 -4.48 7.69 6.78
C ASN A 138 -3.05 8.22 6.98
N LEU A 139 -2.84 8.87 8.12
CA LEU A 139 -1.54 9.35 8.59
C LEU A 139 -0.50 8.23 8.71
N ASN A 140 -0.85 7.03 9.14
CA ASN A 140 0.14 5.96 9.39
C ASN A 140 0.86 5.51 8.12
N VAL A 141 0.15 5.38 6.99
CA VAL A 141 0.76 4.91 5.74
C VAL A 141 1.37 6.04 4.92
N GLY A 142 0.82 7.25 5.02
CA GLY A 142 1.22 8.38 4.18
C GLY A 142 2.26 9.32 4.82
N SER A 143 2.50 9.21 6.13
CA SER A 143 3.37 10.13 6.88
C SER A 143 4.61 9.46 7.47
N GLN A 144 5.52 10.28 7.97
CA GLN A 144 6.72 9.87 8.70
C GLN A 144 6.46 9.62 10.19
N LEU A 145 5.23 9.86 10.68
CA LEU A 145 4.89 9.79 12.11
C LEU A 145 5.21 8.43 12.76
N PRO A 146 4.94 7.26 12.15
CA PRO A 146 5.28 5.98 12.77
C PRO A 146 6.78 5.82 13.05
N TYR A 147 7.63 6.38 12.19
CA TYR A 147 9.08 6.37 12.38
C TYR A 147 9.50 7.21 13.58
N LEU A 148 8.81 8.33 13.83
CA LEU A 148 9.08 9.18 15.00
C LEU A 148 8.78 8.43 16.30
N VAL A 149 7.63 7.75 16.38
CA VAL A 149 7.27 6.90 17.53
C VAL A 149 8.29 5.79 17.73
N MET A 150 8.63 5.08 16.65
CA MET A 150 9.57 3.97 16.67
C MET A 150 10.94 4.39 17.23
N CYS A 151 11.46 5.53 16.76
CA CYS A 151 12.75 6.06 17.19
C CYS A 151 12.70 6.56 18.63
N ASN A 152 11.62 7.24 19.03
CA ASN A 152 11.43 7.70 20.40
C ASN A 152 11.43 6.52 21.39
N ASN A 153 10.72 5.44 21.08
CA ASN A 153 10.66 4.23 21.91
C ASN A 153 12.01 3.51 22.05
N ARG A 154 12.97 3.74 21.14
CA ARG A 154 14.31 3.16 21.15
C ARG A 154 15.39 4.12 21.67
N ASP A 155 14.98 5.30 22.13
CA ASP A 155 15.88 6.39 22.52
C ASP A 155 16.82 6.87 21.38
N TRP A 156 16.32 6.84 20.14
CA TRP A 156 17.06 7.29 18.97
C TRP A 156 16.75 8.76 18.66
N GLY A 157 17.77 9.50 18.20
CA GLY A 157 17.59 10.84 17.67
C GLY A 157 16.91 10.76 16.30
N VAL A 158 16.09 11.76 15.95
CA VAL A 158 15.50 11.86 14.62
C VAL A 158 15.71 13.25 14.05
N VAL A 159 16.08 13.32 12.77
CA VAL A 159 16.15 14.54 11.98
C VAL A 159 15.31 14.34 10.72
N VAL A 160 14.28 15.15 10.54
CA VAL A 160 13.39 15.11 9.37
C VAL A 160 13.69 16.30 8.48
N LEU A 161 14.14 16.03 7.25
CA LEU A 161 14.51 17.07 6.30
C LEU A 161 13.27 17.62 5.60
N ASN A 162 13.32 18.89 5.22
CA ASN A 162 12.29 19.56 4.42
C ASN A 162 12.85 19.93 3.05
N THR A 163 13.30 18.92 2.30
CA THR A 163 14.14 19.10 1.11
C THR A 163 13.46 19.84 -0.03
N ASN A 164 12.13 19.89 -0.07
CA ASN A 164 11.36 20.61 -1.10
C ASN A 164 11.01 22.06 -0.68
N MET A 165 11.44 22.53 0.50
CA MET A 165 11.30 23.93 0.91
C MET A 165 12.47 24.74 0.34
N ASN A 166 12.39 25.06 -0.96
CA ASN A 166 13.50 25.66 -1.69
C ASN A 166 13.32 27.12 -2.09
N HIS A 167 12.12 27.67 -1.91
CA HIS A 167 11.81 29.03 -2.33
C HIS A 167 11.04 29.77 -1.24
N TYR A 168 11.20 31.09 -1.19
CA TYR A 168 10.34 31.99 -0.42
C TYR A 168 9.66 32.99 -1.36
N LYS A 169 8.50 33.50 -0.92
CA LYS A 169 7.78 34.53 -1.66
C LYS A 169 8.30 35.90 -1.24
N ALA A 170 8.85 36.64 -2.18
CA ALA A 170 9.30 38.02 -1.98
C ALA A 170 8.10 38.98 -1.88
N THR A 171 8.37 40.23 -1.48
CA THR A 171 7.35 41.27 -1.29
C THR A 171 6.62 41.64 -2.57
N ASP A 172 7.27 41.45 -3.72
CA ASP A 172 6.69 41.66 -5.06
C ASP A 172 5.91 40.43 -5.58
N GLY A 173 5.83 39.36 -4.79
CA GLY A 173 5.18 38.11 -5.14
C GLY A 173 6.05 37.11 -5.91
N SER A 174 7.28 37.46 -6.28
CA SER A 174 8.21 36.55 -6.95
C SER A 174 8.67 35.42 -6.03
N LEU A 175 8.90 34.23 -6.60
CA LEU A 175 9.48 33.11 -5.87
C LEU A 175 11.00 33.14 -6.05
N LEU A 176 11.72 33.37 -4.94
CA LEU A 176 13.18 33.43 -4.92
C LEU A 176 13.76 32.24 -4.16
N PRO A 177 14.93 31.73 -4.57
CA PRO A 177 15.57 30.60 -3.91
C PRO A 177 15.91 30.91 -2.45
N LEU A 178 15.70 29.94 -1.56
CA LEU A 178 16.09 30.02 -0.17
C LEU A 178 17.61 29.82 -0.03
N PRO A 179 18.34 30.72 0.64
CA PRO A 179 19.76 30.53 0.92
C PRO A 179 20.04 29.21 1.64
N GLU A 180 21.10 28.52 1.24
CA GLU A 180 21.54 27.23 1.79
C GLU A 180 20.52 26.08 1.63
N SER A 181 19.49 26.30 0.80
CA SER A 181 18.38 25.38 0.58
C SER A 181 17.73 25.61 -0.79
N ALA A 182 18.43 26.16 -1.79
CA ALA A 182 17.84 26.52 -3.07
C ALA A 182 17.49 25.29 -3.92
N THR A 183 18.05 24.13 -3.58
CA THR A 183 17.68 22.82 -4.14
C THR A 183 17.57 21.77 -3.04
N ALA A 184 16.92 20.65 -3.32
CA ALA A 184 16.82 19.51 -2.40
C ALA A 184 18.18 18.96 -1.96
N ILE A 185 19.14 18.86 -2.89
CA ILE A 185 20.51 18.40 -2.60
C ILE A 185 21.23 19.44 -1.73
N GLU A 186 21.12 20.74 -2.07
CA GLU A 186 21.72 21.80 -1.25
C GLU A 186 21.16 21.82 0.17
N HIS A 187 19.84 21.70 0.34
CA HIS A 187 19.21 21.57 1.65
C HIS A 187 19.81 20.40 2.44
N GLY A 188 19.88 19.21 1.82
CA GLY A 188 20.46 18.03 2.45
C GLY A 188 21.93 18.22 2.86
N MET A 189 22.76 18.77 1.96
CA MET A 189 24.17 19.06 2.23
C MET A 189 24.35 20.08 3.36
N THR A 190 23.58 21.16 3.36
CA THR A 190 23.58 22.18 4.41
C THR A 190 23.21 21.58 5.76
N VAL A 191 22.09 20.84 5.82
CA VAL A 191 21.63 20.20 7.06
C VAL A 191 22.70 19.23 7.57
N TRP A 192 23.28 18.43 6.67
CA TRP A 192 24.25 17.44 7.06
C TRP A 192 25.53 18.07 7.63
N ARG A 193 26.13 19.02 6.90
CA ARG A 193 27.34 19.73 7.32
C ARG A 193 27.14 20.55 8.60
N THR A 194 26.01 21.24 8.70
CA THR A 194 25.77 22.20 9.79
C THR A 194 25.34 21.52 11.09
N TYR A 195 24.54 20.44 10.98
CA TYR A 195 23.88 19.79 12.10
C TYR A 195 24.34 18.33 12.28
N ILE A 196 24.05 17.45 11.32
CA ILE A 196 24.22 15.99 11.48
C ILE A 196 25.70 15.60 11.72
N ALA A 197 26.64 16.21 10.98
CA ALA A 197 28.07 15.95 11.12
C ALA A 197 28.62 16.28 12.53
N LYS A 198 27.97 17.20 13.23
CA LYS A 198 28.36 17.65 14.58
C LYS A 198 27.67 16.86 15.69
N ALA A 199 26.73 15.97 15.38
CA ALA A 199 26.05 15.15 16.37
C ALA A 199 27.03 14.14 17.01
N GLU A 200 26.80 13.84 18.29
CA GLU A 200 27.58 12.85 19.06
C GLU A 200 27.28 11.40 18.64
N ALA A 201 26.27 11.20 17.78
CA ALA A 201 25.89 9.90 17.25
C ALA A 201 27.08 9.13 16.67
N ILE A 202 27.15 7.84 17.00
CA ILE A 202 28.19 6.91 16.51
C ILE A 202 27.71 6.09 15.32
N SER A 203 26.39 6.01 15.13
CA SER A 203 25.75 5.32 14.03
C SER A 203 24.52 6.09 13.56
N ILE A 204 24.50 6.37 12.26
CA ILE A 204 23.47 7.14 11.57
C ILE A 204 22.82 6.23 10.52
N ALA A 205 21.49 6.19 10.51
CA ALA A 205 20.69 5.54 9.50
C ALA A 205 19.93 6.59 8.69
N VAL A 206 19.77 6.39 7.39
CA VAL A 206 18.98 7.25 6.51
C VAL A 206 17.81 6.45 5.96
N ILE A 207 16.61 7.01 5.99
CA ILE A 207 15.44 6.48 5.28
C ILE A 207 15.04 7.52 4.26
N ALA A 208 15.11 7.16 2.98
CA ALA A 208 14.88 8.08 1.88
C ALA A 208 13.91 7.49 0.84
N HIS A 209 12.87 8.25 0.53
CA HIS A 209 11.85 7.85 -0.44
C HIS A 209 12.03 8.60 -1.77
N SER A 210 11.88 7.92 -2.90
CA SER A 210 11.87 8.55 -4.24
C SER A 210 13.10 9.45 -4.47
N ALA A 211 12.89 10.72 -4.84
CA ALA A 211 13.98 11.69 -5.02
C ALA A 211 14.80 11.99 -3.75
N GLY A 212 14.36 11.55 -2.56
CA GLY A 212 15.17 11.56 -1.35
C GLY A 212 16.44 10.73 -1.50
N GLY A 213 16.42 9.68 -2.34
CA GLY A 213 17.61 8.91 -2.72
C GLY A 213 18.68 9.79 -3.37
N THR A 214 18.28 10.69 -4.26
CA THR A 214 19.20 11.63 -4.94
C THR A 214 19.82 12.60 -3.95
N VAL A 215 19.09 12.99 -2.90
CA VAL A 215 19.62 13.88 -1.85
C VAL A 215 20.73 13.17 -1.06
N ILE A 216 20.49 11.94 -0.57
CA ILE A 216 21.53 11.22 0.17
C ILE A 216 22.71 10.81 -0.72
N ALA A 217 22.46 10.45 -1.98
CA ALA A 217 23.52 10.24 -2.96
C ALA A 217 24.38 11.51 -3.15
N GLY A 218 23.75 12.67 -3.32
CA GLY A 218 24.46 13.95 -3.45
C GLY A 218 25.29 14.29 -2.21
N ILE A 219 24.78 14.01 -1.01
CA ILE A 219 25.55 14.16 0.25
C ILE A 219 26.78 13.24 0.23
N MET A 220 26.63 11.97 -0.18
CA MET A 220 27.73 11.02 -0.25
C MET A 220 28.78 11.43 -1.29
N GLU A 221 28.37 11.77 -2.51
CA GLU A 221 29.26 12.23 -3.58
C GLU A 221 30.15 13.39 -3.14
N ASN A 222 29.59 14.34 -2.39
CA ASN A 222 30.33 15.52 -1.94
C ASN A 222 31.18 15.28 -0.69
N TYR A 223 30.84 14.29 0.15
CA TYR A 223 31.41 14.18 1.49
C TYR A 223 31.97 12.81 1.89
N TRP A 224 31.98 11.79 1.02
CA TRP A 224 32.44 10.44 1.38
C TRP A 224 33.87 10.37 1.96
N LYS A 225 34.76 11.30 1.57
CA LYS A 225 36.13 11.44 2.10
C LYS A 225 36.18 11.99 3.53
N MET A 226 35.10 12.58 4.02
CA MET A 226 35.05 13.19 5.34
C MET A 226 34.92 12.13 6.43
N ALA A 227 35.78 12.20 7.46
CA ALA A 227 35.81 11.20 8.52
C ALA A 227 34.46 11.00 9.24
N TRP A 228 33.67 12.07 9.38
CA TRP A 228 32.34 12.02 10.00
C TRP A 228 31.31 11.27 9.15
N MET A 229 31.52 11.10 7.83
CA MET A 229 30.61 10.30 7.01
C MET A 229 30.66 8.81 7.37
N LYS A 230 31.78 8.30 7.90
CA LYS A 230 31.90 6.90 8.34
C LYS A 230 30.93 6.53 9.48
N LYS A 231 30.24 7.51 10.08
CA LYS A 231 29.12 7.31 11.03
C LYS A 231 27.85 6.84 10.34
N LEU A 232 27.66 7.10 9.04
CA LEU A 232 26.55 6.56 8.24
C LEU A 232 26.74 5.06 8.07
N LYS A 233 25.82 4.27 8.63
CA LYS A 233 25.90 2.80 8.65
C LYS A 233 24.95 2.14 7.68
N CYS A 234 23.76 2.71 7.51
CA CYS A 234 22.79 2.20 6.55
C CYS A 234 21.96 3.28 5.87
N ILE A 235 21.52 2.97 4.65
CA ILE A 235 20.59 3.75 3.84
C ILE A 235 19.47 2.81 3.41
N CYS A 236 18.25 3.12 3.85
CA CYS A 236 17.03 2.45 3.47
C CYS A 236 16.31 3.30 2.41
N LEU A 237 16.21 2.78 1.21
CA LEU A 237 15.62 3.45 0.06
C LEU A 237 14.24 2.87 -0.23
N THR A 238 13.26 3.71 -0.55
CA THR A 238 11.93 3.24 -0.99
C THR A 238 11.57 3.88 -2.32
N ASP A 239 11.45 3.06 -3.36
CA ASP A 239 11.18 3.48 -4.74
C ASP A 239 12.09 4.65 -5.18
N ALA A 240 13.37 4.59 -4.80
CA ALA A 240 14.26 5.75 -4.82
C ALA A 240 15.10 5.85 -6.10
N LEU A 241 15.33 7.08 -6.54
CA LEU A 241 16.39 7.37 -7.51
C LEU A 241 17.71 7.52 -6.74
N PHE A 242 18.59 6.53 -6.84
CA PHE A 242 19.89 6.55 -6.16
C PHE A 242 21.00 6.12 -7.12
N THR A 243 21.90 7.04 -7.43
CA THR A 243 23.07 6.80 -8.27
C THR A 243 24.29 7.40 -7.58
N LEU A 244 25.38 6.63 -7.51
CA LEU A 244 26.60 7.02 -6.83
C LEU A 244 27.81 6.85 -7.77
N PRO A 245 28.02 7.77 -8.73
CA PRO A 245 29.10 7.67 -9.72
C PRO A 245 30.48 7.43 -9.13
N SER A 246 30.80 8.02 -7.97
CA SER A 246 32.12 7.90 -7.35
C SER A 246 32.30 6.59 -6.57
N VAL A 247 31.32 5.67 -6.55
CA VAL A 247 31.35 4.45 -5.73
C VAL A 247 32.62 3.61 -5.93
N ALA A 248 33.14 3.56 -7.17
CA ALA A 248 34.36 2.82 -7.51
C ALA A 248 35.62 3.40 -6.85
N GLU A 249 35.61 4.68 -6.49
CA GLU A 249 36.72 5.36 -5.81
C GLU A 249 36.60 5.32 -4.28
N MET A 250 35.44 4.95 -3.74
CA MET A 250 35.18 5.00 -2.30
C MET A 250 35.87 3.85 -1.56
N ASP A 251 36.58 4.17 -0.47
CA ASP A 251 37.21 3.19 0.43
C ASP A 251 36.21 2.55 1.40
N TRP A 252 34.98 3.06 1.47
CA TRP A 252 33.90 2.52 2.28
C TRP A 252 32.54 2.97 1.73
N VAL A 253 31.52 2.13 1.93
CA VAL A 253 30.12 2.42 1.57
C VAL A 253 29.23 1.89 2.71
N PRO A 254 28.17 2.61 3.14
CA PRO A 254 27.22 2.07 4.11
C PRO A 254 26.45 0.88 3.52
N ILE A 255 25.74 0.13 4.37
CA ILE A 255 24.77 -0.86 3.88
C ILE A 255 23.64 -0.11 3.17
N ILE A 256 23.33 -0.47 1.94
CA ILE A 256 22.25 0.16 1.17
C ILE A 256 21.22 -0.92 0.85
N GLN A 257 19.98 -0.69 1.27
CA GLN A 257 18.84 -1.56 0.97
C GLN A 257 17.76 -0.74 0.28
N ASP A 258 17.34 -1.18 -0.90
CA ASP A 258 16.33 -0.49 -1.71
C ASP A 258 15.09 -1.37 -1.89
N TRP A 259 13.95 -0.87 -1.45
CA TRP A 259 12.63 -1.48 -1.62
C TRP A 259 11.89 -0.75 -2.73
N ARG A 260 11.83 -1.34 -3.91
CA ARG A 260 11.10 -0.79 -5.06
C ARG A 260 9.75 -1.48 -5.23
N ALA A 261 8.71 -0.68 -5.44
CA ALA A 261 7.43 -1.19 -5.91
C ALA A 261 7.62 -1.62 -7.38
N SER A 262 7.34 -2.87 -7.71
CA SER A 262 7.66 -3.41 -9.04
C SER A 262 6.48 -3.26 -9.99
N SER A 263 6.72 -2.60 -11.13
CA SER A 263 6.21 -3.03 -12.43
C SER A 263 7.28 -3.02 -13.53
N GLU A 264 8.50 -2.54 -13.25
CA GLU A 264 9.48 -2.16 -14.30
C GLU A 264 10.95 -2.56 -14.01
N THR A 265 11.25 -3.28 -12.94
CA THR A 265 12.63 -3.71 -12.61
C THR A 265 13.19 -4.76 -13.61
N VAL A 266 12.32 -5.49 -14.33
CA VAL A 266 12.71 -6.52 -15.33
C VAL A 266 13.33 -5.91 -16.58
N ARG A 267 12.93 -4.70 -16.97
CA ARG A 267 13.38 -4.06 -18.23
C ARG A 267 14.82 -3.53 -18.12
N LEU A 268 15.16 -2.95 -16.97
CA LEU A 268 16.51 -2.47 -16.69
C LEU A 268 17.48 -3.64 -16.39
N MET A 269 17.00 -4.69 -15.72
CA MET A 269 17.83 -5.89 -15.49
C MET A 269 18.16 -6.62 -16.80
N LEU A 270 17.26 -6.73 -17.77
CA LEU A 270 17.56 -7.35 -19.07
C LEU A 270 18.61 -6.56 -19.87
N GLN A 271 18.62 -5.23 -19.77
CA GLN A 271 19.59 -4.38 -20.47
C GLN A 271 20.98 -4.46 -19.80
N ILE A 272 21.02 -4.52 -18.47
CA ILE A 272 22.26 -4.70 -17.70
C ILE A 272 22.81 -6.13 -17.83
N ILE A 273 21.97 -7.16 -17.91
CA ILE A 273 22.39 -8.55 -18.11
C ILE A 273 22.95 -8.79 -19.54
N LEU A 274 22.45 -8.06 -20.54
CA LEU A 274 23.04 -8.06 -21.89
C LEU A 274 24.41 -7.39 -21.92
N GLU A 275 24.62 -6.32 -21.15
CA GLU A 275 25.88 -5.56 -21.11
C GLU A 275 26.94 -6.16 -20.18
N LEU A 276 26.56 -6.85 -19.10
CA LEU A 276 27.49 -7.47 -18.12
C LEU A 276 27.90 -8.91 -18.45
N SER A 277 27.59 -9.42 -19.64
CA SER A 277 28.05 -10.75 -20.09
C SER A 277 29.52 -10.79 -20.54
N VAL A 278 30.25 -9.67 -20.42
CA VAL A 278 31.67 -9.57 -20.74
C VAL A 278 32.43 -9.05 -19.50
N GLU A 279 33.28 -9.90 -18.95
CA GLU A 279 34.36 -9.62 -17.98
C GLU A 279 34.06 -9.69 -16.45
N SER A 280 34.11 -10.94 -15.97
CA SER A 280 34.92 -11.45 -14.84
C SER A 280 34.77 -10.89 -13.42
N ALA A 281 34.09 -11.71 -12.59
CA ALA A 281 34.59 -12.40 -11.39
C ALA A 281 35.37 -11.60 -10.32
N SER A 282 34.74 -11.45 -9.14
CA SER A 282 35.27 -11.80 -7.79
C SER A 282 34.78 -10.88 -6.65
N PHE A 283 33.47 -10.83 -6.40
CA PHE A 283 32.95 -10.42 -5.08
C PHE A 283 31.75 -11.29 -4.72
N GLY A 284 31.72 -11.80 -3.49
CA GLY A 284 30.69 -12.71 -2.99
C GLY A 284 29.32 -12.06 -2.94
N LEU A 285 28.58 -12.18 -4.05
CA LEU A 285 27.16 -11.91 -4.14
C LEU A 285 26.44 -13.25 -3.93
N HIS A 286 25.76 -13.45 -2.81
CA HIS A 286 24.84 -14.59 -2.68
C HIS A 286 23.55 -14.27 -3.44
N LEU A 287 23.52 -14.63 -4.72
CA LEU A 287 22.33 -14.58 -5.57
C LEU A 287 21.56 -15.90 -5.39
N HIS A 288 20.39 -15.86 -4.76
CA HIS A 288 19.43 -16.96 -4.83
C HIS A 288 18.77 -16.94 -6.22
N VAL A 289 19.02 -17.97 -7.02
CA VAL A 289 18.38 -18.15 -8.33
C VAL A 289 16.94 -18.60 -8.09
N LEU A 290 15.98 -17.72 -8.37
CA LEU A 290 14.55 -18.05 -8.40
C LEU A 290 14.22 -18.75 -9.72
N ASP A 291 13.43 -19.81 -9.65
CA ASP A 291 12.99 -20.60 -10.79
C ASP A 291 12.09 -19.75 -11.71
N THR A 292 12.50 -19.56 -12.96
CA THR A 292 11.92 -18.56 -13.88
C THR A 292 10.76 -19.09 -14.73
N GLU A 293 10.49 -20.41 -14.74
CA GLU A 293 9.43 -20.99 -15.59
C GLU A 293 8.01 -20.67 -15.10
N ASN A 294 7.84 -20.44 -13.79
CA ASN A 294 6.55 -20.18 -13.17
C ASN A 294 6.27 -18.69 -12.90
N MET A 295 7.23 -17.82 -13.19
CA MET A 295 7.09 -16.37 -12.98
C MET A 295 6.24 -15.74 -14.08
N MET A 296 5.20 -14.98 -13.71
CA MET A 296 4.38 -14.24 -14.67
C MET A 296 5.24 -13.24 -15.45
N ARG A 297 5.07 -13.21 -16.77
CA ARG A 297 5.77 -12.25 -17.64
C ARG A 297 5.16 -10.85 -17.48
N PRO A 298 5.90 -9.76 -17.76
CA PRO A 298 5.33 -8.43 -17.76
C PRO A 298 4.07 -8.32 -18.64
N GLY A 299 2.96 -7.84 -18.06
CA GLY A 299 1.65 -7.73 -18.72
C GLY A 299 0.82 -9.03 -18.74
N GLU A 300 1.36 -10.12 -18.20
CA GLU A 300 0.60 -11.35 -17.93
C GLU A 300 -0.18 -11.19 -16.63
N LEU A 301 -1.49 -11.38 -16.71
CA LEU A 301 -2.42 -11.19 -15.59
C LEU A 301 -2.89 -12.52 -15.00
N VAL A 302 -2.43 -13.64 -15.58
CA VAL A 302 -2.82 -14.99 -15.17
C VAL A 302 -1.58 -15.87 -15.19
N SER A 303 -1.21 -16.45 -14.06
CA SER A 303 -0.07 -17.36 -13.98
C SER A 303 -0.42 -18.78 -14.44
N ASN A 304 0.62 -19.60 -14.63
CA ASN A 304 0.48 -21.05 -14.70
C ASN A 304 -0.05 -21.62 -13.37
N TRP A 305 -0.59 -22.84 -13.42
CA TRP A 305 -0.99 -23.60 -12.23
C TRP A 305 0.22 -24.17 -11.52
N MET A 306 0.39 -23.83 -10.25
CA MET A 306 1.54 -24.21 -9.40
C MET A 306 1.08 -24.58 -7.98
N HIS A 307 1.97 -25.16 -7.17
CA HIS A 307 1.66 -25.47 -5.77
C HIS A 307 1.71 -24.22 -4.87
N ALA A 308 1.12 -24.30 -3.69
CA ALA A 308 1.02 -23.17 -2.75
C ALA A 308 2.39 -22.66 -2.29
N GLU A 309 3.36 -23.56 -2.17
CA GLU A 309 4.74 -23.25 -1.80
C GLU A 309 5.44 -22.44 -2.90
N GLU A 310 5.09 -22.69 -4.16
CA GLU A 310 5.66 -22.01 -5.33
C GLU A 310 5.00 -20.63 -5.52
N ILE A 311 3.66 -20.57 -5.51
CA ILE A 311 2.91 -19.32 -5.73
C ILE A 311 3.19 -18.28 -4.66
N ARG A 312 3.50 -18.71 -3.44
CA ARG A 312 3.86 -17.85 -2.30
C ARG A 312 4.97 -16.85 -2.65
N CYS A 313 5.91 -17.25 -3.51
CA CYS A 313 7.03 -16.41 -3.91
C CYS A 313 6.66 -15.34 -4.95
N TYR A 314 5.49 -15.44 -5.58
CA TYR A 314 5.09 -14.61 -6.72
C TYR A 314 3.81 -13.80 -6.47
N VAL A 315 3.02 -14.16 -5.47
CA VAL A 315 1.74 -13.51 -5.16
C VAL A 315 1.95 -12.15 -4.49
N GLU A 316 1.29 -11.12 -5.02
CA GLU A 316 1.32 -9.76 -4.49
C GLU A 316 0.02 -9.44 -3.75
N ILE A 317 0.10 -8.53 -2.77
CA ILE A 317 -1.06 -8.12 -1.97
C ILE A 317 -2.20 -7.66 -2.90
N GLY A 318 -3.41 -8.16 -2.64
CA GLY A 318 -4.60 -7.87 -3.45
C GLY A 318 -4.77 -8.75 -4.68
N ASP A 319 -3.83 -9.65 -4.99
CA ASP A 319 -3.98 -10.61 -6.08
C ASP A 319 -5.13 -11.59 -5.84
N LEU A 320 -5.83 -11.92 -6.92
CA LEU A 320 -6.83 -12.98 -6.90
C LEU A 320 -6.12 -14.32 -7.11
N VAL A 321 -6.30 -15.23 -6.16
CA VAL A 321 -5.77 -16.58 -6.23
C VAL A 321 -6.92 -17.53 -6.55
N GLU A 322 -6.78 -18.23 -7.68
CA GLU A 322 -7.70 -19.27 -8.13
C GLU A 322 -7.11 -20.64 -7.78
N PHE A 323 -7.90 -21.50 -7.15
CA PHE A 323 -7.51 -22.85 -6.74
C PHE A 323 -8.27 -23.90 -7.56
N GLN A 324 -7.57 -24.90 -8.07
CA GLN A 324 -8.13 -25.97 -8.88
C GLN A 324 -8.56 -27.15 -8.01
N ARG A 325 -9.84 -27.23 -7.68
CA ARG A 325 -10.37 -28.30 -6.82
C ARG A 325 -10.74 -29.53 -7.65
N VAL A 326 -10.25 -30.71 -7.27
CA VAL A 326 -10.58 -31.98 -7.94
C VAL A 326 -11.48 -32.83 -7.05
N ILE A 327 -12.75 -33.04 -7.44
CA ILE A 327 -13.69 -33.90 -6.68
C ILE A 327 -13.82 -35.29 -7.32
N GLY A 328 -13.74 -36.32 -6.48
CA GLY A 328 -14.16 -37.71 -6.75
C GLY A 328 -13.01 -38.67 -7.09
N HIS A 329 -13.15 -39.95 -6.71
CA HIS A 329 -12.15 -41.02 -6.91
C HIS A 329 -11.68 -41.19 -8.37
N ALA A 330 -12.44 -40.70 -9.35
CA ALA A 330 -12.13 -40.78 -10.78
C ALA A 330 -11.61 -39.46 -11.41
N LYS A 331 -11.33 -38.39 -10.63
CA LYS A 331 -10.81 -37.09 -11.12
C LYS A 331 -11.60 -36.48 -12.31
N ARG A 332 -12.94 -36.51 -12.28
CA ARG A 332 -13.77 -36.09 -13.44
C ARG A 332 -14.50 -34.75 -13.31
N ARG A 333 -14.46 -34.08 -12.16
CA ARG A 333 -15.06 -32.74 -12.00
C ARG A 333 -14.09 -31.78 -11.32
N ILE A 334 -13.71 -30.76 -12.07
CA ILE A 334 -12.86 -29.66 -11.63
C ILE A 334 -13.79 -28.47 -11.38
N TYR A 335 -13.78 -27.92 -10.18
CA TYR A 335 -14.34 -26.59 -9.92
C TYR A 335 -13.24 -25.67 -9.43
N THR A 336 -13.42 -24.36 -9.56
CA THR A 336 -12.42 -23.39 -9.13
C THR A 336 -12.91 -22.66 -7.90
N HIS A 337 -12.03 -22.56 -6.92
CA HIS A 337 -12.24 -21.78 -5.70
C HIS A 337 -11.43 -20.50 -5.79
N TRP A 338 -11.88 -19.43 -5.14
CA TRP A 338 -11.26 -18.11 -5.27
C TRP A 338 -11.02 -17.47 -3.91
N GLY A 339 -9.89 -16.78 -3.80
CA GLY A 339 -9.53 -15.97 -2.66
C GLY A 339 -8.73 -14.74 -3.05
N VAL A 340 -8.56 -13.85 -2.10
CA VAL A 340 -7.75 -12.64 -2.22
C VAL A 340 -6.52 -12.82 -1.35
N PHE A 341 -5.32 -12.60 -1.90
CA PHE A 341 -4.11 -12.57 -1.10
C PHE A 341 -4.04 -11.30 -0.27
N ILE A 342 -4.02 -11.47 1.06
CA ILE A 342 -4.09 -10.35 2.01
C ILE A 342 -2.75 -10.05 2.70
N GLY A 343 -1.69 -10.73 2.28
CA GLY A 343 -0.33 -10.51 2.75
C GLY A 343 0.21 -11.61 3.65
N PHE A 344 1.38 -11.34 4.21
CA PHE A 344 2.13 -12.25 5.06
C PHE A 344 1.97 -11.91 6.54
N GLN A 345 1.75 -12.92 7.38
CA GLN A 345 1.85 -12.80 8.84
C GLN A 345 2.71 -13.95 9.37
N ASP A 346 3.68 -13.65 10.23
CA ASP A 346 4.59 -14.63 10.82
C ASP A 346 5.29 -15.52 9.77
N ARG A 347 5.68 -14.88 8.65
CA ARG A 347 6.21 -15.48 7.41
C ARG A 347 5.20 -16.23 6.57
N GLU A 348 4.03 -16.63 7.09
CA GLU A 348 3.05 -17.39 6.32
C GLU A 348 2.13 -16.52 5.46
N ALA A 349 1.78 -17.02 4.28
CA ALA A 349 0.93 -16.35 3.30
C ALA A 349 -0.54 -16.53 3.67
N TYR A 350 -1.34 -15.46 3.71
CA TYR A 350 -2.76 -15.53 4.06
C TYR A 350 -3.68 -15.16 2.91
N ILE A 351 -4.78 -15.90 2.81
CA ILE A 351 -5.85 -15.73 1.82
C ILE A 351 -7.14 -15.42 2.57
N ALA A 352 -7.82 -14.36 2.15
CA ALA A 352 -9.23 -14.14 2.49
C ALA A 352 -10.10 -14.86 1.46
N HIS A 353 -11.01 -15.72 1.89
CA HIS A 353 -11.90 -16.47 1.01
C HIS A 353 -13.22 -16.81 1.70
N THR A 354 -14.25 -17.15 0.94
CA THR A 354 -15.53 -17.61 1.49
C THR A 354 -15.45 -19.10 1.81
N GLY A 355 -15.72 -19.51 3.06
CA GLY A 355 -15.70 -20.91 3.49
C GLY A 355 -16.89 -21.28 4.40
N THR A 356 -17.00 -22.56 4.76
CA THR A 356 -17.96 -23.04 5.79
C THR A 356 -17.25 -23.50 7.05
N ASP A 357 -17.95 -23.63 8.18
CA ASP A 357 -17.42 -24.12 9.47
C ASP A 357 -16.74 -25.51 9.40
N PHE A 358 -16.94 -26.22 8.31
CA PHE A 358 -16.43 -27.56 8.05
C PHE A 358 -15.24 -27.57 7.07
N GLY A 359 -14.73 -26.41 6.65
CA GLY A 359 -13.86 -26.27 5.49
C GLY A 359 -14.65 -26.28 4.18
N ASP A 360 -13.99 -26.22 3.02
CA ASP A 360 -14.67 -26.21 1.70
C ASP A 360 -15.73 -27.32 1.59
N PHE A 361 -15.48 -28.49 2.22
CA PHE A 361 -16.45 -29.41 2.81
C PHE A 361 -15.74 -30.18 3.95
N GLY A 362 -16.49 -30.54 5.01
CA GLY A 362 -16.12 -31.38 6.17
C GLY A 362 -14.74 -32.02 6.23
N ASN A 363 -13.89 -31.55 7.14
CA ASN A 363 -12.74 -32.34 7.57
C ASN A 363 -13.15 -33.36 8.64
N ARG A 364 -13.46 -34.58 8.18
CA ARG A 364 -13.22 -35.89 8.80
C ARG A 364 -13.98 -36.92 7.97
N PHE A 365 -13.29 -37.88 7.37
CA PHE A 365 -13.68 -39.30 7.44
C PHE A 365 -12.47 -40.12 6.98
N GLY A 366 -11.76 -40.69 7.95
CA GLY A 366 -11.09 -41.96 7.71
C GLY A 366 -12.15 -43.03 7.46
N ASP A 367 -11.79 -43.96 6.60
CA ASP A 367 -12.35 -45.28 6.32
C ASP A 367 -13.88 -45.48 6.19
N GLU A 368 -14.22 -46.17 5.09
CA GLU A 368 -15.44 -46.94 4.86
C GLU A 368 -16.81 -46.23 4.97
N SER A 369 -17.31 -45.72 3.84
CA SER A 369 -18.62 -46.09 3.24
C SER A 369 -19.10 -45.02 2.26
N ALA A 370 -19.66 -45.46 1.14
CA ALA A 370 -20.14 -44.60 0.06
C ALA A 370 -21.47 -43.94 0.42
N GLU A 371 -21.47 -42.65 0.80
CA GLU A 371 -22.71 -41.90 1.01
C GLU A 371 -23.32 -41.35 -0.30
N SER A 372 -24.64 -41.46 -0.38
CA SER A 372 -25.50 -41.09 -1.51
C SER A 372 -25.76 -39.57 -1.57
N LEU A 373 -26.10 -39.05 -2.75
CA LEU A 373 -26.50 -37.64 -3.01
C LEU A 373 -27.61 -37.11 -2.07
N ILE A 374 -28.33 -38.00 -1.40
CA ILE A 374 -29.38 -37.67 -0.42
C ILE A 374 -28.77 -37.18 0.91
N ASP A 375 -27.64 -37.74 1.34
CA ASP A 375 -26.89 -37.28 2.54
C ASP A 375 -26.22 -35.94 2.30
N ILE A 376 -25.74 -35.70 1.08
CA ILE A 376 -25.22 -34.39 0.66
C ILE A 376 -26.34 -33.34 0.73
N LYS A 377 -27.55 -33.64 0.23
CA LYS A 377 -28.68 -32.72 0.30
C LYS A 377 -29.18 -32.48 1.73
N THR A 378 -29.15 -33.48 2.60
CA THR A 378 -29.56 -33.31 4.01
C THR A 378 -28.51 -32.60 4.86
N LYS A 379 -27.21 -32.77 4.57
CA LYS A 379 -26.12 -31.98 5.18
C LYS A 379 -26.13 -30.52 4.68
N VAL A 380 -26.41 -30.28 3.39
CA VAL A 380 -26.65 -28.93 2.82
C VAL A 380 -27.86 -28.23 3.43
N SER A 381 -28.86 -28.99 3.91
CA SER A 381 -30.03 -28.42 4.59
C SER A 381 -29.80 -28.06 6.06
N ARG A 382 -28.62 -28.38 6.65
CA ARG A 382 -28.26 -28.07 8.05
C ARG A 382 -27.15 -27.04 8.21
N SER A 383 -26.51 -26.58 7.13
CA SER A 383 -25.40 -25.62 7.19
C SER A 383 -25.91 -24.18 7.22
N ASN A 384 -26.30 -23.70 8.40
CA ASN A 384 -26.26 -22.27 8.68
C ASN A 384 -24.79 -21.83 8.74
N LEU A 385 -24.46 -20.71 8.07
CA LEU A 385 -23.23 -19.90 8.17
C LEU A 385 -22.10 -20.23 7.16
N ILE A 386 -22.24 -19.74 5.93
CA ILE A 386 -21.09 -19.41 5.06
C ILE A 386 -20.50 -18.10 5.58
N GLN A 387 -19.18 -18.02 5.74
CA GLN A 387 -18.50 -16.82 6.23
C GLN A 387 -17.22 -16.56 5.42
N VAL A 388 -16.83 -15.30 5.29
CA VAL A 388 -15.49 -14.98 4.81
C VAL A 388 -14.50 -15.26 5.93
N ARG A 389 -13.46 -16.03 5.62
CA ARG A 389 -12.44 -16.49 6.55
C ARG A 389 -11.08 -16.02 6.07
N ARG A 390 -10.18 -15.86 7.03
CA ARG A 390 -8.75 -15.63 6.82
C ARG A 390 -8.02 -16.91 7.16
N GLU A 391 -7.38 -17.53 6.17
CA GLU A 391 -6.67 -18.81 6.33
C GLU A 391 -5.32 -18.78 5.59
N GLU A 392 -4.41 -19.64 6.00
CA GLU A 392 -3.10 -19.77 5.35
C GLU A 392 -3.27 -20.33 3.93
N LEU A 393 -2.52 -19.79 2.96
CA LEU A 393 -2.53 -20.17 1.55
C LEU A 393 -2.38 -21.69 1.35
N SER A 394 -1.47 -22.32 2.08
CA SER A 394 -1.26 -23.78 2.06
C SER A 394 -2.50 -24.55 2.54
N SER A 395 -3.13 -24.06 3.61
CA SER A 395 -4.36 -24.61 4.21
C SER A 395 -5.57 -24.43 3.29
N VAL A 396 -5.64 -23.32 2.56
CA VAL A 396 -6.66 -23.09 1.53
C VAL A 396 -6.39 -23.97 0.30
N ALA A 397 -5.13 -24.14 -0.10
CA ALA A 397 -4.77 -24.97 -1.24
C ALA A 397 -5.04 -26.46 -1.01
N ARG A 398 -4.81 -27.00 0.21
CA ARG A 398 -4.99 -28.43 0.55
C ARG A 398 -4.24 -29.38 -0.39
N GLY A 399 -3.09 -28.95 -0.90
CA GLY A 399 -2.29 -29.70 -1.89
C GLY A 399 -2.79 -29.60 -3.34
N ASP A 400 -3.93 -28.94 -3.58
CA ASP A 400 -4.37 -28.60 -4.95
C ASP A 400 -3.48 -27.51 -5.55
N LYS A 401 -3.49 -27.44 -6.89
CA LYS A 401 -2.80 -26.37 -7.62
C LYS A 401 -3.57 -25.06 -7.55
N CYS A 402 -2.85 -23.95 -7.53
CA CYS A 402 -3.36 -22.60 -7.55
C CYS A 402 -2.65 -21.73 -8.60
N ARG A 403 -3.25 -20.60 -8.95
CA ARG A 403 -2.66 -19.60 -9.84
C ARG A 403 -3.12 -18.19 -9.47
N ILE A 404 -2.34 -17.19 -9.85
CA ILE A 404 -2.78 -15.79 -9.84
C ILE A 404 -3.70 -15.60 -11.05
N ASN A 405 -4.86 -14.98 -10.88
CA ASN A 405 -5.79 -14.70 -11.96
C ASN A 405 -6.47 -13.33 -11.81
N ASN A 406 -5.74 -12.30 -12.23
CA ASN A 406 -6.20 -10.92 -12.34
C ASN A 406 -6.69 -10.58 -13.76
N SER A 407 -7.21 -11.57 -14.51
CA SER A 407 -7.55 -11.42 -15.94
C SER A 407 -8.46 -10.23 -16.28
N LEU A 408 -9.31 -9.81 -15.34
CA LEU A 408 -10.21 -8.66 -15.48
C LEU A 408 -9.51 -7.31 -15.44
N ASP A 409 -8.22 -7.23 -15.06
CA ASP A 409 -7.45 -5.98 -15.08
C ASP A 409 -7.29 -5.42 -16.51
N LYS A 410 -7.47 -6.26 -17.55
CA LYS A 410 -7.50 -5.80 -18.96
C LYS A 410 -8.64 -4.84 -19.24
N GLU A 411 -9.76 -5.03 -18.56
CA GLU A 411 -11.03 -4.37 -18.85
C GLU A 411 -11.45 -3.42 -17.72
N LYS A 412 -10.96 -3.65 -16.49
CA LYS A 412 -11.35 -2.93 -15.29
C LYS A 412 -10.13 -2.48 -14.51
N CYS A 413 -10.15 -1.22 -14.09
CA CYS A 413 -9.13 -0.72 -13.18
C CYS A 413 -9.30 -1.39 -11.80
N PRO A 414 -8.31 -2.17 -11.31
CA PRO A 414 -8.36 -2.72 -9.96
C PRO A 414 -8.22 -1.59 -8.93
N PHE A 415 -8.79 -1.79 -7.74
CA PHE A 415 -8.49 -0.93 -6.61
C PHE A 415 -7.03 -1.10 -6.17
N PRO A 416 -6.45 -0.10 -5.47
CA PRO A 416 -5.15 -0.24 -4.86
C PRO A 416 -5.08 -1.49 -3.95
N PRO A 417 -3.97 -2.23 -3.92
CA PRO A 417 -3.80 -3.44 -3.11
C PRO A 417 -4.32 -3.35 -1.66
N ALA A 418 -4.02 -2.25 -0.97
CA ALA A 418 -4.48 -2.03 0.41
C ALA A 418 -6.01 -1.98 0.50
N VAL A 419 -6.66 -1.27 -0.42
CA VAL A 419 -8.13 -1.19 -0.52
C VAL A 419 -8.73 -2.56 -0.84
N VAL A 420 -8.09 -3.36 -1.70
CA VAL A 420 -8.53 -4.73 -1.99
C VAL A 420 -8.52 -5.59 -0.72
N VAL A 421 -7.48 -5.45 0.10
CA VAL A 421 -7.34 -6.15 1.39
C VAL A 421 -8.35 -5.66 2.41
N ASP A 422 -8.52 -4.35 2.58
CA ASP A 422 -9.49 -3.80 3.54
C ASP A 422 -10.91 -4.27 3.20
N ARG A 423 -11.26 -4.27 1.91
CA ARG A 423 -12.54 -4.80 1.43
C ARG A 423 -12.70 -6.30 1.71
N ALA A 424 -11.62 -7.06 1.69
CA ALA A 424 -11.63 -8.48 2.07
C ALA A 424 -11.75 -8.68 3.58
N ILE A 425 -11.05 -7.87 4.39
CA ILE A 425 -11.05 -7.91 5.86
C ILE A 425 -12.40 -7.48 6.43
N LEU A 426 -13.00 -6.41 5.89
CA LEU A 426 -14.31 -5.91 6.33
C LEU A 426 -15.46 -6.91 6.13
N MET A 427 -15.25 -7.90 5.25
CA MET A 427 -16.24 -8.93 4.96
C MET A 427 -16.03 -10.20 5.83
N LEU A 428 -14.96 -10.28 6.64
CA LEU A 428 -14.69 -11.41 7.54
C LEU A 428 -15.84 -11.65 8.52
N GLY A 429 -16.20 -12.92 8.70
CA GLY A 429 -17.27 -13.34 9.63
C GLY A 429 -18.70 -12.99 9.19
N ASN A 430 -18.87 -12.29 8.07
CA ASN A 430 -20.17 -11.83 7.58
C ASN A 430 -20.61 -12.70 6.38
N THR A 431 -21.84 -13.23 6.37
CA THR A 431 -22.77 -13.29 5.20
C THR A 431 -23.98 -14.24 5.40
N ASN A 432 -25.06 -13.91 4.69
CA ASN A 432 -26.37 -14.56 4.70
C ASN A 432 -26.76 -14.94 3.26
N TYR A 433 -25.93 -15.72 2.56
CA TYR A 433 -26.10 -15.99 1.12
C TYR A 433 -25.72 -17.43 0.72
N ASN A 434 -26.57 -18.06 -0.11
CA ASN A 434 -26.42 -19.42 -0.61
C ASN A 434 -25.69 -19.46 -1.97
N LEU A 435 -24.96 -20.55 -2.22
CA LEU A 435 -24.21 -20.95 -3.43
C LEU A 435 -22.70 -20.60 -3.46
N LEU A 436 -21.93 -21.46 -2.81
CA LEU A 436 -20.48 -21.46 -2.56
C LEU A 436 -19.54 -21.22 -3.76
N LEU A 437 -19.99 -21.37 -5.02
CA LEU A 437 -19.10 -21.27 -6.18
C LEU A 437 -19.08 -19.86 -6.79
N ASN A 438 -20.26 -19.29 -7.04
CA ASN A 438 -20.35 -17.90 -7.51
C ASN A 438 -19.89 -16.94 -6.42
N ASN A 439 -20.10 -17.28 -5.15
CA ASN A 439 -19.84 -16.37 -4.04
C ASN A 439 -18.34 -16.14 -3.81
N CYS A 440 -17.46 -17.13 -3.99
CA CYS A 440 -16.02 -16.95 -3.80
C CYS A 440 -15.42 -16.07 -4.91
N GLU A 441 -15.81 -16.32 -6.16
CA GLU A 441 -15.35 -15.53 -7.32
C GLU A 441 -15.93 -14.11 -7.26
N HIS A 442 -17.22 -13.97 -6.92
CA HIS A 442 -17.84 -12.67 -6.72
C HIS A 442 -17.23 -11.91 -5.55
N PHE A 443 -16.93 -12.58 -4.43
CA PHE A 443 -16.23 -11.98 -3.31
C PHE A 443 -14.86 -11.44 -3.75
N ALA A 444 -14.04 -12.28 -4.37
CA ALA A 444 -12.71 -11.91 -4.86
C ALA A 444 -12.79 -10.72 -5.83
N LYS A 445 -13.70 -10.75 -6.80
CA LYS A 445 -13.91 -9.68 -7.78
C LYS A 445 -14.53 -8.42 -7.16
N TYR A 446 -15.39 -8.56 -6.16
CA TYR A 446 -15.91 -7.42 -5.39
C TYR A 446 -14.77 -6.73 -4.65
N CYS A 447 -13.89 -7.48 -3.99
CA CYS A 447 -12.73 -6.94 -3.30
C CYS A 447 -11.81 -6.19 -4.28
N ARG A 448 -11.46 -6.80 -5.42
CA ARG A 448 -10.51 -6.20 -6.37
C ARG A 448 -11.09 -5.08 -7.25
N TYR A 449 -12.35 -5.18 -7.67
CA TYR A 449 -12.92 -4.31 -8.72
C TYR A 449 -14.19 -3.55 -8.30
N GLY A 450 -14.74 -3.80 -7.11
CA GLY A 450 -15.94 -3.07 -6.65
C GLY A 450 -17.24 -3.53 -7.27
N LEU A 451 -17.24 -4.70 -7.92
CA LEU A 451 -18.40 -5.22 -8.61
C LEU A 451 -19.44 -5.69 -7.60
N ARG A 452 -20.48 -4.87 -7.37
CA ARG A 452 -21.68 -5.28 -6.64
C ARG A 452 -22.53 -6.17 -7.55
N GLU A 453 -23.10 -7.21 -6.94
CA GLU A 453 -23.83 -8.32 -7.56
C GLU A 453 -24.92 -7.91 -8.57
N SER A 454 -25.44 -6.69 -8.48
CA SER A 454 -26.64 -6.27 -9.20
C SER A 454 -26.47 -5.97 -10.69
N ASP A 455 -25.30 -5.54 -11.16
CA ASP A 455 -25.12 -5.14 -12.56
C ASP A 455 -24.67 -6.30 -13.46
N GLN A 456 -23.89 -7.23 -12.90
CA GLN A 456 -23.52 -8.47 -13.60
C GLN A 456 -24.67 -9.47 -13.63
N ALA A 457 -25.47 -9.61 -12.56
CA ALA A 457 -26.61 -10.52 -12.56
C ALA A 457 -27.65 -10.17 -13.63
N ALA A 458 -27.91 -8.88 -13.88
CA ALA A 458 -28.85 -8.43 -14.90
C ALA A 458 -28.32 -8.68 -16.33
N LEU A 459 -27.05 -8.37 -16.59
CA LEU A 459 -26.42 -8.58 -17.90
C LEU A 459 -26.26 -10.07 -18.21
N VAL A 460 -25.78 -10.87 -17.25
CA VAL A 460 -25.58 -12.32 -17.41
C VAL A 460 -26.92 -13.04 -17.58
N SER A 461 -27.95 -12.70 -16.78
CA SER A 461 -29.30 -13.25 -16.97
C SER A 461 -29.85 -12.90 -18.36
N THR A 462 -29.59 -11.69 -18.84
CA THR A 462 -30.00 -11.25 -20.18
C THR A 462 -29.32 -12.08 -21.28
N ILE A 463 -28.02 -12.31 -21.16
CA ILE A 463 -27.24 -13.11 -22.13
C ILE A 463 -27.69 -14.56 -22.11
N ILE A 464 -27.94 -15.15 -20.94
CA ILE A 464 -28.43 -16.53 -20.80
C ILE A 464 -29.83 -16.67 -21.42
N ILE A 465 -30.75 -15.74 -21.12
CA ILE A 465 -32.11 -15.76 -21.67
C ILE A 465 -32.08 -15.59 -23.20
N ALA A 466 -31.29 -14.65 -23.71
CA ALA A 466 -31.14 -14.45 -25.15
C ALA A 466 -30.55 -15.68 -25.84
N SER A 467 -29.51 -16.29 -25.27
CA SER A 467 -28.86 -17.49 -25.81
C SER A 467 -29.79 -18.70 -25.81
N ALA A 468 -30.52 -18.93 -24.71
CA ALA A 468 -31.51 -20.00 -24.64
C ALA A 468 -32.64 -19.80 -25.65
N THR A 469 -33.11 -18.55 -25.82
CA THR A 469 -34.13 -18.20 -26.82
C THR A 469 -33.63 -18.46 -28.24
N PHE A 470 -32.36 -18.13 -28.52
CA PHE A 470 -31.74 -18.44 -29.82
C PHE A 470 -31.67 -19.95 -30.06
N CYS A 471 -31.23 -20.74 -29.08
CA CYS A 471 -31.17 -22.20 -29.23
C CYS A 471 -32.54 -22.84 -29.48
N ILE A 472 -33.61 -22.29 -28.89
CA ILE A 472 -34.97 -22.81 -29.06
C ILE A 472 -35.57 -22.38 -30.41
N THR A 473 -35.33 -21.14 -30.83
CA THR A 473 -36.04 -20.53 -31.97
C THR A 473 -35.23 -20.48 -33.25
N GLY A 474 -33.90 -20.61 -33.18
CA GLY A 474 -32.96 -20.42 -34.29
C GLY A 474 -32.88 -18.98 -34.81
N SER A 475 -33.60 -18.03 -34.20
CA SER A 475 -33.75 -16.66 -34.71
C SER A 475 -33.01 -15.65 -33.84
N LEU A 476 -32.02 -14.99 -34.45
CA LEU A 476 -31.20 -13.98 -33.79
C LEU A 476 -32.02 -12.73 -33.43
N THR A 477 -33.02 -12.39 -34.24
CA THR A 477 -33.89 -11.22 -34.01
C THR A 477 -34.81 -11.44 -32.82
N VAL A 478 -35.38 -12.64 -32.66
CA VAL A 478 -36.23 -12.99 -31.51
C VAL A 478 -35.41 -13.02 -30.22
N ALA A 479 -34.21 -13.60 -30.25
CA ALA A 479 -33.30 -13.63 -29.11
C ALA A 479 -32.89 -12.22 -28.63
N ALA A 480 -32.59 -11.32 -29.57
CA ALA A 480 -32.23 -9.95 -29.25
C ALA A 480 -33.39 -9.18 -28.60
N VAL A 481 -34.63 -9.35 -29.12
CA VAL A 481 -35.82 -8.69 -28.56
C VAL A 481 -36.12 -9.20 -27.15
N VAL A 482 -36.09 -10.52 -26.92
CA VAL A 482 -36.37 -11.12 -25.61
C VAL A 482 -35.29 -10.76 -24.58
N GLY A 483 -34.02 -10.72 -25.00
CA GLY A 483 -32.92 -10.23 -24.16
C GLY A 483 -33.12 -8.77 -23.75
N THR A 484 -33.40 -7.91 -24.72
CA THR A 484 -33.60 -6.47 -24.47
C THR A 484 -34.79 -6.22 -23.54
N LEU A 485 -35.90 -6.94 -23.72
CA LEU A 485 -37.07 -6.86 -22.84
C LEU A 485 -36.80 -7.37 -21.41
N SER A 486 -36.02 -8.44 -21.26
CA SER A 486 -35.61 -8.93 -19.94
C SER A 486 -34.69 -7.94 -19.23
N TYR A 487 -33.80 -7.29 -19.97
CA TYR A 487 -32.91 -6.25 -19.44
C TYR A 487 -33.71 -5.02 -18.97
N THR A 488 -34.62 -4.52 -19.80
CA THR A 488 -35.45 -3.35 -19.44
C THR A 488 -36.40 -3.65 -18.30
N PHE A 489 -36.99 -4.85 -18.23
CA PHE A 489 -37.84 -5.25 -17.11
C PHE A 489 -37.07 -5.36 -15.79
N ASN A 490 -35.86 -5.93 -15.81
CA ASN A 490 -34.99 -5.97 -14.62
C ASN A 490 -34.50 -4.57 -14.21
N HIS A 491 -34.27 -3.67 -15.16
CA HIS A 491 -33.92 -2.28 -14.91
C HIS A 491 -35.08 -1.51 -14.24
N PHE A 492 -36.29 -1.59 -14.78
CA PHE A 492 -37.47 -0.92 -14.21
C PHE A 492 -37.86 -1.47 -12.83
N ARG A 493 -37.71 -2.77 -12.60
CA ARG A 493 -37.96 -3.37 -11.28
C ARG A 493 -37.00 -2.86 -10.20
N ARG A 494 -35.81 -2.38 -10.58
CA ARG A 494 -34.83 -1.75 -9.67
C ARG A 494 -35.22 -0.33 -9.29
N GLU A 495 -35.75 0.47 -10.21
CA GLU A 495 -36.25 1.82 -9.90
C GLU A 495 -37.44 1.81 -8.94
N ILE A 496 -38.32 0.80 -9.03
CA ILE A 496 -39.48 0.66 -8.15
C ILE A 496 -39.11 0.20 -6.71
N ARG A 497 -37.88 -0.32 -6.50
CA ARG A 497 -37.40 -0.78 -5.18
C ARG A 497 -36.63 0.28 -4.39
N LEU A 498 -36.40 1.47 -4.93
CA LEU A 498 -36.00 2.62 -4.13
C LEU A 498 -37.28 3.25 -3.57
N PRO A 499 -37.49 3.33 -2.24
CA PRO A 499 -38.56 4.16 -1.73
C PRO A 499 -38.23 5.62 -2.08
N ALA A 500 -39.15 6.28 -2.78
CA ALA A 500 -39.25 7.72 -2.76
C ALA A 500 -39.46 8.19 -1.30
N SER A 501 -38.97 9.39 -0.99
CA SER A 501 -39.00 10.12 0.29
C SER A 501 -37.89 9.80 1.30
N PHE A 502 -37.05 10.79 1.59
CA PHE A 502 -37.38 11.82 2.60
C PHE A 502 -36.92 13.21 2.13
N ASP A 503 -37.89 14.01 1.68
CA ASP A 503 -37.87 15.47 1.84
C ASP A 503 -38.12 15.77 3.32
N LYS A 504 -37.15 16.37 4.01
CA LYS A 504 -37.27 17.56 4.88
C LYS A 504 -36.00 17.79 5.69
#